data_AF-A0A957I8U0-F1
#
_entry.id   AF-A0A957I8U0-F1
#
_cell.length_a   1.000
_cell.length_b   1.000
_cell.length_c   1.000
_cell.angle_alpha   90.00
_cell.angle_beta   90.00
_cell.angle_gamma   90.00
#
_symmetry.space_group_name_H-M   'P 1'
#
loop_
_entity.id
_entity.type
_entity.pdbx_description
1 polymer ?
#
loop_
_entity_poly.entity_id
_entity_poly.type
_entity_poly.pdbx_seq_one_letter_code
_entity_poly.pdbx_strand_id
1 'polypeptide(L)'
;MRKILTIFFASSLALFAIIALFTSLQQSTVPIASAALPANHPALSPNGPAPDPTISTTTLLDFFQPGTQPNHITDTIDSPEQCVGCHANYSGQVNQPAEYEPWTGWAGSMMAQSGRDPVFYAALDIANADAAFAGEFCLRCHLPRGWLDGRSTTTDGSAMTAVDQEGVQCEVCHRLVDPVYSSENPDRDLTVLAAITSSVTIPGNANLIVDTADYRRGPFDVVADNSLDPHNPFAAAQDTLVSPYHQDSALCGSCHDISNPLLTWDEPSQSYVL
;
A
#
# COMPACT_ATOMS: atom_id res chain seq x y z
N MET A 1 43.50 -3.97 -42.86
CA MET A 1 42.16 -4.43 -43.31
C MET A 1 41.67 -5.69 -42.60
N ARG A 2 42.43 -6.80 -42.55
CA ARG A 2 42.01 -8.05 -41.88
C ARG A 2 41.65 -7.93 -40.38
N LYS A 3 42.37 -7.11 -39.60
CA LYS A 3 42.12 -6.90 -38.16
C LYS A 3 40.87 -6.07 -37.83
N ILE A 4 40.46 -5.18 -38.75
CA ILE A 4 39.26 -4.33 -38.56
C ILE A 4 37.99 -5.15 -38.84
N LEU A 5 38.05 -6.05 -39.82
CA LEU A 5 36.94 -6.96 -40.14
C LEU A 5 36.64 -7.94 -38.99
N THR A 6 37.66 -8.50 -38.33
CA THR A 6 37.46 -9.41 -37.19
C THR A 6 36.88 -8.73 -35.96
N ILE A 7 37.24 -7.47 -35.70
CA ILE A 7 36.65 -6.71 -34.59
C ILE A 7 35.17 -6.42 -34.86
N PHE A 8 34.82 -6.02 -36.10
CA PHE A 8 33.42 -5.77 -36.50
C PHE A 8 32.56 -7.04 -36.40
N PHE A 9 33.07 -8.19 -36.85
CA PHE A 9 32.31 -9.44 -36.74
C PHE A 9 32.13 -9.90 -35.29
N ALA A 10 33.14 -9.71 -34.42
CA ALA A 10 33.05 -10.08 -33.02
C ALA A 10 32.07 -9.20 -32.23
N SER A 11 32.04 -7.88 -32.49
CA SER A 11 31.10 -6.97 -31.83
C SER A 11 29.66 -7.13 -32.33
N SER A 12 29.46 -7.44 -33.61
CA SER A 12 28.12 -7.79 -34.12
C SER A 12 27.60 -9.10 -33.52
N LEU A 13 28.44 -10.14 -33.39
CA LEU A 13 28.02 -11.40 -32.79
C LEU A 13 27.66 -11.26 -31.30
N ALA A 14 28.43 -10.44 -30.56
CA ALA A 14 28.14 -10.13 -29.17
C ALA A 14 26.81 -9.36 -29.02
N LEU A 15 26.53 -8.41 -29.91
CA LEU A 15 25.27 -7.66 -29.90
C LEU A 15 24.06 -8.56 -30.19
N PHE A 16 24.19 -9.49 -31.16
CA PHE A 16 23.13 -10.47 -31.43
C PHE A 16 22.91 -11.44 -30.27
N ALA A 17 23.97 -11.86 -29.59
CA ALA A 17 23.86 -12.72 -28.40
C ALA A 17 23.17 -11.98 -27.23
N ILE A 18 23.47 -10.69 -27.03
CA ILE A 18 22.83 -9.86 -26.00
C ILE A 18 21.34 -9.66 -26.33
N ILE A 19 20.99 -9.33 -27.57
CA ILE A 19 19.59 -9.18 -27.98
C ILE A 19 18.82 -10.50 -27.82
N ALA A 20 19.42 -11.63 -28.20
CA ALA A 20 18.82 -12.94 -28.01
C ALA A 20 18.58 -13.26 -26.51
N LEU A 21 19.54 -12.90 -25.64
CA LEU A 21 19.41 -13.05 -24.19
C LEU A 21 18.28 -12.17 -23.63
N PHE A 22 18.16 -10.92 -24.07
CA PHE A 22 17.08 -10.01 -23.67
C PHE A 22 15.72 -10.49 -24.15
N THR A 23 15.63 -11.09 -25.35
CA THR A 23 14.37 -11.71 -25.82
C THR A 23 14.01 -12.98 -25.06
N SER A 24 14.99 -13.75 -24.55
CA SER A 24 14.72 -14.92 -23.70
C SER A 24 14.48 -14.57 -22.23
N LEU A 25 14.89 -13.37 -21.78
CA LEU A 25 14.72 -12.84 -20.43
C LEU A 25 13.52 -11.89 -20.31
N GLN A 26 12.71 -11.72 -21.35
CA GLN A 26 11.36 -11.20 -21.18
C GLN A 26 10.56 -12.23 -20.39
N GLN A 27 10.67 -12.15 -19.07
CA GLN A 27 9.72 -12.74 -18.14
C GLN A 27 8.33 -12.33 -18.62
N SER A 28 7.51 -13.34 -18.88
CA SER A 28 6.08 -13.16 -19.09
C SER A 28 5.55 -12.26 -17.98
N THR A 29 5.08 -11.08 -18.33
CA THR A 29 4.35 -10.19 -17.41
C THR A 29 2.97 -10.75 -17.07
N VAL A 30 2.59 -11.89 -17.64
CA VAL A 30 1.40 -12.64 -17.25
C VAL A 30 1.75 -13.48 -16.02
N PRO A 31 1.14 -13.22 -14.84
CA PRO A 31 1.31 -14.05 -13.66
C PRO A 31 0.90 -15.48 -13.98
N ILE A 32 1.80 -16.43 -13.77
CA ILE A 32 1.60 -17.86 -14.08
C ILE A 32 0.83 -18.58 -12.96
N ALA A 33 0.51 -17.89 -11.87
CA ALA A 33 -0.23 -18.43 -10.74
C ALA A 33 -1.71 -18.05 -10.81
N SER A 34 -2.41 -18.48 -11.86
CA SER A 34 -3.84 -18.75 -11.69
C SER A 34 -3.92 -20.07 -10.92
N ALA A 35 -4.24 -20.00 -9.62
CA ALA A 35 -4.66 -21.18 -8.89
C ALA A 35 -5.88 -21.75 -9.64
N ALA A 36 -5.68 -22.83 -10.39
CA ALA A 36 -6.76 -23.47 -11.12
C ALA A 36 -7.76 -24.00 -10.07
N LEU A 37 -8.98 -23.50 -10.13
CA LEU A 37 -10.06 -23.96 -9.26
C LEU A 37 -10.27 -25.48 -9.48
N PRO A 38 -10.59 -26.26 -8.43
CA PRO A 38 -10.86 -27.69 -8.57
C PRO A 38 -12.01 -27.91 -9.57
N ALA A 39 -12.03 -29.08 -10.24
CA ALA A 39 -13.00 -29.40 -11.29
C ALA A 39 -14.48 -29.31 -10.86
N ASN A 40 -14.74 -29.29 -9.55
CA ASN A 40 -16.06 -29.22 -8.95
C ASN A 40 -16.36 -27.83 -8.35
N HIS A 41 -15.49 -26.85 -8.55
CA HIS A 41 -15.74 -25.49 -8.08
C HIS A 41 -16.97 -24.96 -8.82
N PRO A 42 -17.96 -24.39 -8.12
CA PRO A 42 -19.08 -23.73 -8.77
C PRO A 42 -18.56 -22.74 -9.81
N ALA A 43 -19.07 -22.85 -11.04
CA ALA A 43 -18.82 -21.84 -12.05
C ALA A 43 -19.57 -20.58 -11.62
N LEU A 44 -18.86 -19.63 -11.01
CA LEU A 44 -19.38 -18.28 -10.90
C LEU A 44 -19.53 -17.77 -12.33
N SER A 45 -20.75 -17.44 -12.73
CA SER A 45 -20.96 -16.78 -14.01
C SER A 45 -20.20 -15.46 -13.97
N PRO A 46 -19.17 -15.24 -14.81
CA PRO A 46 -18.43 -13.97 -14.79
C PRO A 46 -19.31 -12.77 -15.17
N ASN A 47 -20.53 -13.04 -15.65
CA ASN A 47 -21.56 -12.04 -15.98
C ASN A 47 -22.86 -12.26 -15.20
N GLY A 48 -22.85 -13.03 -14.10
CA GLY A 48 -24.00 -13.10 -13.20
C GLY A 48 -24.20 -11.74 -12.52
N PRO A 49 -25.45 -11.30 -12.26
CA PRO A 49 -25.64 -10.15 -11.39
C PRO A 49 -24.97 -10.45 -10.04
N ALA A 50 -24.25 -9.46 -9.52
CA ALA A 50 -23.76 -9.53 -8.14
C ALA A 50 -24.95 -9.86 -7.23
N PRO A 51 -24.78 -10.76 -6.24
CA PRO A 51 -25.85 -11.07 -5.30
C PRO A 51 -26.34 -9.79 -4.63
N ASP A 52 -27.65 -9.67 -4.44
CA ASP A 52 -28.23 -8.56 -3.69
C ASP A 52 -27.71 -8.60 -2.24
N PRO A 53 -27.24 -7.48 -1.67
CA PRO A 53 -26.71 -7.49 -0.32
C PRO A 53 -27.75 -7.88 0.73
N THR A 54 -27.37 -8.72 1.70
CA THR A 54 -28.26 -9.15 2.79
C THR A 54 -28.75 -7.95 3.61
N ILE A 55 -27.85 -7.04 3.95
CA ILE A 55 -28.15 -5.73 4.55
C ILE A 55 -28.00 -4.68 3.45
N SER A 56 -29.07 -4.51 2.66
CA SER A 56 -29.09 -3.56 1.53
C SER A 56 -29.33 -2.11 1.92
N THR A 57 -29.58 -1.82 3.20
CA THR A 57 -29.88 -0.49 3.71
C THR A 57 -28.65 0.34 4.08
N THR A 58 -27.46 -0.28 4.13
CA THR A 58 -26.22 0.44 4.39
C THR A 58 -25.81 1.32 3.20
N THR A 59 -25.00 2.32 3.50
CA THR A 59 -24.48 3.35 2.61
C THR A 59 -22.99 3.55 2.88
N LEU A 60 -22.31 4.31 2.02
CA LEU A 60 -20.92 4.71 2.27
C LEU A 60 -20.72 5.42 3.62
N LEU A 61 -21.74 6.12 4.14
CA LEU A 61 -21.65 6.81 5.43
C LEU A 61 -21.57 5.84 6.61
N ASP A 62 -22.16 4.65 6.49
CA ASP A 62 -22.10 3.63 7.54
C ASP A 62 -20.69 3.01 7.67
N PHE A 63 -19.85 3.19 6.65
CA PHE A 63 -18.45 2.75 6.62
C PHE A 63 -17.45 3.92 6.73
N PHE A 64 -17.93 5.14 7.00
CA PHE A 64 -17.08 6.30 7.16
C PHE A 64 -16.12 6.14 8.33
N GLN A 65 -14.84 6.45 8.11
CA GLN A 65 -13.79 6.42 9.12
C GLN A 65 -13.05 7.77 9.17
N PRO A 66 -12.76 8.35 10.35
CA PRO A 66 -12.03 9.61 10.48
C PRO A 66 -10.59 9.55 9.95
N GLY A 67 -9.89 10.68 9.93
CA GLY A 67 -8.54 10.83 9.38
C GLY A 67 -8.53 11.45 7.98
N THR A 68 -7.45 11.24 7.23
CA THR A 68 -7.29 11.72 5.86
C THR A 68 -8.32 11.05 4.95
N GLN A 69 -9.02 11.83 4.13
CA GLN A 69 -10.09 11.35 3.25
C GLN A 69 -9.61 11.28 1.78
N PRO A 70 -10.35 10.59 0.90
CA PRO A 70 -10.00 10.53 -0.51
C PRO A 70 -9.89 11.91 -1.15
N ASN A 71 -8.88 12.10 -2.01
CA ASN A 71 -8.53 13.35 -2.69
C ASN A 71 -8.13 14.51 -1.76
N HIS A 72 -7.76 14.24 -0.51
CA HIS A 72 -7.28 15.27 0.43
C HIS A 72 -5.75 15.38 0.51
N ILE A 73 -5.00 14.47 -0.10
CA ILE A 73 -3.54 14.59 -0.23
C ILE A 73 -3.18 15.48 -1.42
N THR A 74 -2.13 16.28 -1.28
CA THR A 74 -1.59 17.17 -2.31
C THR A 74 -0.61 16.43 -3.21
N ASP A 75 0.33 15.71 -2.60
CA ASP A 75 1.27 14.84 -3.29
C ASP A 75 0.75 13.41 -3.20
N THR A 76 0.56 12.76 -4.35
CA THR A 76 0.12 11.36 -4.40
C THR A 76 1.14 10.43 -3.76
N ILE A 77 0.73 9.26 -3.26
CA ILE A 77 1.70 8.22 -2.89
C ILE A 77 2.35 7.71 -4.18
N ASP A 78 3.68 7.72 -4.22
CA ASP A 78 4.42 7.20 -5.36
C ASP A 78 4.58 5.68 -5.35
N SER A 79 4.82 5.15 -6.54
CA SER A 79 5.13 3.73 -6.77
C SER A 79 6.34 3.30 -5.92
N PRO A 80 6.29 2.16 -5.22
CA PRO A 80 7.42 1.57 -4.49
C PRO A 80 8.69 1.40 -5.34
N GLU A 81 8.57 1.30 -6.66
CA GLU A 81 9.68 1.25 -7.63
C GLU A 81 10.65 2.42 -7.47
N GLN A 82 10.17 3.60 -7.06
CA GLN A 82 11.01 4.78 -6.81
C GLN A 82 12.03 4.53 -5.69
N CYS A 83 11.72 3.62 -4.77
CA CYS A 83 12.56 3.29 -3.62
C CYS A 83 13.65 2.26 -3.96
N VAL A 84 13.48 1.47 -5.02
CA VAL A 84 14.34 0.31 -5.37
C VAL A 84 15.79 0.71 -5.61
N GLY A 85 16.02 1.91 -6.17
CA GLY A 85 17.36 2.39 -6.52
C GLY A 85 18.32 2.44 -5.33
N CYS A 86 17.80 2.65 -4.12
CA CYS A 86 18.61 2.73 -2.89
C CYS A 86 18.24 1.64 -1.87
N HIS A 87 16.98 1.20 -1.83
CA HIS A 87 16.47 0.26 -0.82
C HIS A 87 16.45 -1.21 -1.26
N ALA A 88 17.23 -1.57 -2.28
CA ALA A 88 17.42 -2.94 -2.75
C ALA A 88 18.87 -3.21 -3.18
N ASN A 89 19.26 -4.49 -3.25
CA ASN A 89 20.52 -4.99 -3.82
C ASN A 89 21.82 -4.48 -3.15
N TYR A 90 21.76 -4.04 -1.89
CA TYR A 90 22.93 -3.62 -1.12
C TYR A 90 23.38 -4.65 -0.07
N SER A 91 22.62 -5.73 0.11
CA SER A 91 22.89 -6.73 1.16
C SER A 91 24.22 -7.45 1.00
N GLY A 92 24.63 -7.71 -0.24
CA GLY A 92 25.96 -8.26 -0.53
C GLY A 92 27.10 -7.28 -0.23
N GLN A 93 26.82 -5.98 -0.12
CA GLN A 93 27.81 -4.94 0.18
C GLN A 93 28.03 -4.78 1.69
N VAL A 94 27.00 -5.08 2.50
CA VAL A 94 27.01 -4.90 3.96
C VAL A 94 26.94 -6.22 4.74
N ASN A 95 26.99 -7.37 4.06
CA ASN A 95 26.92 -8.72 4.64
C ASN A 95 25.70 -8.92 5.55
N GLN A 96 24.51 -8.61 5.03
CA GLN A 96 23.22 -8.85 5.67
C GLN A 96 22.32 -9.75 4.81
N PRO A 97 21.27 -10.38 5.37
CA PRO A 97 20.26 -11.08 4.59
C PRO A 97 19.47 -10.14 3.68
N ALA A 98 19.11 -10.59 2.47
CA ALA A 98 18.41 -9.77 1.49
C ALA A 98 16.99 -9.39 1.94
N GLU A 99 16.34 -10.23 2.74
CA GLU A 99 15.03 -9.97 3.34
C GLU A 99 15.02 -8.80 4.33
N TYR A 100 16.19 -8.31 4.76
CA TYR A 100 16.30 -7.10 5.59
C TYR A 100 16.38 -5.82 4.75
N GLU A 101 16.54 -5.93 3.43
CA GLU A 101 16.37 -4.78 2.55
C GLU A 101 14.90 -4.37 2.54
N PRO A 102 14.58 -3.07 2.68
CA PRO A 102 13.19 -2.63 2.73
C PRO A 102 12.37 -3.09 1.52
N TRP A 103 12.94 -3.02 0.31
CA TRP A 103 12.25 -3.50 -0.89
C TRP A 103 11.94 -5.00 -0.84
N THR A 104 12.97 -5.83 -0.60
CA THR A 104 12.83 -7.29 -0.66
C THR A 104 11.91 -7.80 0.44
N GLY A 105 12.06 -7.28 1.66
CA GLY A 105 11.20 -7.61 2.79
C GLY A 105 9.74 -7.21 2.54
N TRP A 106 9.51 -5.99 2.06
CA TRP A 106 8.17 -5.53 1.70
C TRP A 106 7.56 -6.37 0.58
N ALA A 107 8.26 -6.54 -0.54
CA ALA A 107 7.76 -7.23 -1.73
C ALA A 107 7.36 -8.69 -1.45
N GLY A 108 8.06 -9.36 -0.52
CA GLY A 108 7.74 -10.70 -0.05
C GLY A 108 6.66 -10.79 1.02
N SER A 109 6.21 -9.67 1.59
CA SER A 109 5.26 -9.62 2.70
C SER A 109 3.80 -9.48 2.26
N MET A 110 2.86 -9.75 3.16
CA MET A 110 1.42 -9.54 2.89
C MET A 110 1.07 -8.07 2.65
N MET A 111 1.90 -7.10 3.07
CA MET A 111 1.67 -5.69 2.78
C MET A 111 1.75 -5.41 1.28
N ALA A 112 2.78 -5.93 0.59
CA ALA A 112 2.89 -5.77 -0.87
C ALA A 112 1.86 -6.60 -1.64
N GLN A 113 1.33 -7.67 -1.03
CA GLN A 113 0.36 -8.56 -1.68
C GLN A 113 -1.09 -8.17 -1.37
N SER A 114 -1.35 -7.23 -0.46
CA SER A 114 -2.68 -6.94 0.06
C SER A 114 -3.68 -6.50 -1.01
N GLY A 115 -3.20 -5.87 -2.08
CA GLY A 115 -4.01 -5.42 -3.21
C GLY A 115 -4.14 -6.43 -4.37
N ARG A 116 -3.53 -7.61 -4.27
CA ARG A 116 -3.58 -8.65 -5.31
C ARG A 116 -3.84 -10.06 -4.77
N ASP A 117 -4.13 -10.17 -3.48
CA ASP A 117 -4.44 -11.43 -2.83
C ASP A 117 -5.85 -11.92 -3.26
N PRO A 118 -5.96 -13.09 -3.93
CA PRO A 118 -7.27 -13.63 -4.33
C PRO A 118 -8.16 -13.96 -3.13
N VAL A 119 -7.60 -14.26 -1.96
CA VAL A 119 -8.39 -14.48 -0.73
C VAL A 119 -9.02 -13.17 -0.27
N PHE A 120 -8.30 -12.06 -0.37
CA PHE A 120 -8.85 -10.74 -0.07
C PHE A 120 -10.03 -10.40 -0.99
N TYR A 121 -9.89 -10.56 -2.31
CA TYR A 121 -10.99 -10.25 -3.23
C TYR A 121 -12.22 -11.14 -3.02
N ALA A 122 -12.04 -12.43 -2.74
CA ALA A 122 -13.16 -13.30 -2.39
C ALA A 122 -13.87 -12.85 -1.10
N ALA A 123 -13.12 -12.39 -0.10
CA ALA A 123 -13.69 -11.85 1.14
C ALA A 123 -14.37 -10.49 0.92
N LEU A 124 -13.82 -9.65 0.05
CA LEU A 124 -14.40 -8.36 -0.35
C LEU A 124 -15.75 -8.55 -1.04
N ASP A 125 -15.85 -9.53 -1.94
CA ASP A 125 -17.10 -9.89 -2.60
C ASP A 125 -18.16 -10.34 -1.60
N ILE A 126 -17.78 -11.19 -0.63
CA ILE A 126 -18.67 -11.62 0.45
C ILE A 126 -19.11 -10.42 1.31
N ALA A 127 -18.18 -9.55 1.69
CA ALA A 127 -18.50 -8.37 2.51
C ALA A 127 -19.52 -7.46 1.82
N ASN A 128 -19.34 -7.18 0.52
CA ASN A 128 -20.30 -6.39 -0.26
C ASN A 128 -21.65 -7.12 -0.45
N ALA A 129 -21.66 -8.46 -0.49
CA ALA A 129 -22.88 -9.26 -0.51
C ALA A 129 -23.57 -9.38 0.87
N ASP A 130 -22.85 -9.17 1.96
CA ASP A 130 -23.43 -9.15 3.30
C ASP A 130 -24.00 -7.76 3.64
N ALA A 131 -23.26 -6.69 3.34
CA ALA A 131 -23.70 -5.32 3.53
C ALA A 131 -23.30 -4.43 2.35
N ALA A 132 -24.27 -3.70 1.79
CA ALA A 132 -24.02 -2.81 0.66
C ALA A 132 -22.93 -1.79 1.02
N PHE A 133 -21.95 -1.57 0.12
CA PHE A 133 -20.82 -0.66 0.28
C PHE A 133 -19.75 -1.05 1.31
N ALA A 134 -19.82 -2.24 1.92
CA ALA A 134 -18.86 -2.66 2.95
C ALA A 134 -17.40 -2.64 2.49
N GLY A 135 -17.16 -2.88 1.20
CA GLY A 135 -15.81 -2.87 0.65
C GLY A 135 -15.10 -1.51 0.74
N GLU A 136 -15.82 -0.39 0.91
CA GLU A 136 -15.22 0.93 1.16
C GLU A 136 -14.25 0.89 2.36
N PHE A 137 -14.66 0.20 3.43
CA PHE A 137 -13.86 0.01 4.63
C PHE A 137 -12.61 -0.85 4.36
N CYS A 138 -12.78 -1.94 3.61
CA CYS A 138 -11.71 -2.90 3.32
C CYS A 138 -10.61 -2.29 2.42
N LEU A 139 -11.02 -1.55 1.38
CA LEU A 139 -10.12 -0.96 0.40
C LEU A 139 -9.18 0.08 1.03
N ARG A 140 -9.61 0.74 2.12
CA ARG A 140 -8.79 1.69 2.87
C ARG A 140 -7.54 1.06 3.49
N CYS A 141 -7.62 -0.18 3.97
CA CYS A 141 -6.47 -0.94 4.49
C CYS A 141 -5.68 -1.63 3.39
N HIS A 142 -6.37 -2.25 2.43
CA HIS A 142 -5.73 -3.20 1.51
C HIS A 142 -5.18 -2.54 0.24
N LEU A 143 -5.76 -1.42 -0.20
CA LEU A 143 -5.33 -0.62 -1.35
C LEU A 143 -5.32 0.88 -0.98
N PRO A 144 -4.60 1.29 0.08
CA PRO A 144 -4.66 2.63 0.65
C PRO A 144 -4.33 3.73 -0.35
N ARG A 145 -3.39 3.48 -1.28
CA ARG A 145 -3.08 4.43 -2.35
C ARG A 145 -4.31 4.67 -3.25
N GLY A 146 -4.90 3.61 -3.79
CA GLY A 146 -6.08 3.78 -4.64
C GLY A 146 -7.26 4.41 -3.89
N TRP A 147 -7.43 4.05 -2.62
CA TRP A 147 -8.44 4.66 -1.74
C TRP A 147 -8.20 6.17 -1.55
N LEU A 148 -6.98 6.60 -1.23
CA LEU A 148 -6.60 8.01 -1.07
C LEU A 148 -6.80 8.83 -2.36
N ASP A 149 -6.72 8.19 -3.53
CA ASP A 149 -7.00 8.81 -4.83
C ASP A 149 -8.48 8.74 -5.25
N GLY A 150 -9.37 8.28 -4.38
CA GLY A 150 -10.81 8.20 -4.64
C GLY A 150 -11.22 7.08 -5.59
N ARG A 151 -10.42 6.02 -5.72
CA ARG A 151 -10.73 4.84 -6.55
C ARG A 151 -11.42 3.72 -5.78
N SER A 152 -11.91 3.98 -4.57
CA SER A 152 -12.70 3.01 -3.79
C SER A 152 -14.17 2.93 -4.21
N THR A 153 -14.60 3.73 -5.20
CA THR A 153 -15.92 3.64 -5.84
C THR A 153 -15.75 3.12 -7.28
N THR A 154 -16.28 1.95 -7.63
CA THR A 154 -17.13 1.02 -6.84
C THR A 154 -16.36 0.28 -5.75
N THR A 155 -17.05 -0.08 -4.66
CA THR A 155 -16.48 -0.68 -3.44
C THR A 155 -16.04 -2.14 -3.61
N ASP A 156 -16.04 -2.66 -4.84
CA ASP A 156 -15.51 -3.97 -5.23
C ASP A 156 -14.02 -3.91 -5.60
N GLY A 157 -13.42 -2.72 -5.63
CA GLY A 157 -12.03 -2.51 -5.99
C GLY A 157 -11.76 -2.60 -7.50
N SER A 158 -12.79 -2.70 -8.36
CA SER A 158 -12.62 -2.80 -9.80
C SER A 158 -12.07 -1.53 -10.47
N ALA A 159 -12.17 -0.38 -9.78
CA ALA A 159 -11.59 0.89 -10.21
C ALA A 159 -10.08 1.03 -9.87
N MET A 160 -9.51 0.08 -9.14
CA MET A 160 -8.11 0.11 -8.71
C MET A 160 -7.16 -0.16 -9.89
N THR A 161 -6.10 0.63 -9.99
CA THR A 161 -5.07 0.48 -11.02
C THR A 161 -4.05 -0.60 -10.65
N ALA A 162 -3.19 -0.98 -11.60
CA ALA A 162 -2.11 -1.93 -11.33
C ALA A 162 -1.15 -1.44 -10.22
N VAL A 163 -0.92 -0.13 -10.13
CA VAL A 163 -0.08 0.47 -9.08
C VAL A 163 -0.78 0.40 -7.72
N ASP A 164 -2.10 0.63 -7.67
CA ASP A 164 -2.86 0.49 -6.43
C ASP A 164 -2.82 -0.96 -5.88
N GLN A 165 -2.68 -1.95 -6.77
CA GLN A 165 -2.56 -3.38 -6.42
C GLN A 165 -1.18 -3.78 -5.87
N GLU A 166 -0.24 -2.83 -5.73
CA GLU A 166 0.98 -3.00 -4.95
C GLU A 166 0.71 -2.95 -3.43
N GLY A 167 -0.54 -2.74 -3.03
CA GLY A 167 -1.01 -2.94 -1.66
C GLY A 167 -0.64 -1.78 -0.74
N VAL A 168 -0.16 -2.10 0.46
CA VAL A 168 0.34 -1.11 1.42
C VAL A 168 1.75 -0.68 1.01
N GLN A 169 1.82 0.39 0.21
CA GLN A 169 3.05 0.93 -0.38
C GLN A 169 3.93 1.66 0.66
N CYS A 170 5.21 1.89 0.32
CA CYS A 170 6.22 2.47 1.21
C CYS A 170 5.77 3.79 1.83
N GLU A 171 5.34 4.73 0.98
CA GLU A 171 4.93 6.07 1.40
C GLU A 171 3.63 6.08 2.22
N VAL A 172 2.79 5.04 2.14
CA VAL A 172 1.59 4.96 2.98
C VAL A 172 2.02 4.94 4.44
N CYS A 173 2.92 4.04 4.82
CA CYS A 173 3.46 3.95 6.18
C CYS A 173 4.34 5.17 6.47
N HIS A 174 5.28 5.47 5.59
CA HIS A 174 6.28 6.52 5.77
C HIS A 174 5.73 7.94 5.68
N ARG A 175 4.42 8.14 5.54
CA ARG A 175 3.74 9.45 5.65
C ARG A 175 2.65 9.46 6.73
N LEU A 176 2.53 8.39 7.54
CA LEU A 176 1.55 8.36 8.63
C LEU A 176 1.93 9.30 9.77
N VAL A 177 0.99 10.15 10.14
CA VAL A 177 1.06 11.07 11.27
C VAL A 177 0.40 10.41 12.47
N ASP A 178 1.02 10.58 13.63
CA ASP A 178 0.44 10.15 14.90
C ASP A 178 -0.89 10.91 15.15
N PRO A 179 -2.03 10.23 15.31
CA PRO A 179 -3.27 10.92 15.66
C PRO A 179 -3.23 11.57 17.05
N VAL A 180 -2.31 11.15 17.92
CA VAL A 180 -2.15 11.70 19.28
C VAL A 180 -0.80 12.40 19.40
N TYR A 181 -0.79 13.71 19.14
CA TYR A 181 0.43 14.50 19.22
C TYR A 181 1.07 14.51 20.62
N SER A 182 2.38 14.37 20.64
CA SER A 182 3.28 14.64 21.77
C SER A 182 4.40 15.60 21.33
N SER A 183 5.10 16.20 22.29
CA SER A 183 6.25 17.07 21.99
C SER A 183 7.45 16.32 21.38
N GLU A 184 7.43 14.99 21.34
CA GLU A 184 8.45 14.18 20.68
C GLU A 184 8.15 13.98 19.19
N ASN A 185 6.90 14.21 18.75
CA ASN A 185 6.53 14.16 17.34
C ASN A 185 7.08 15.39 16.59
N PRO A 186 7.33 15.28 15.27
CA PRO A 186 7.73 16.41 14.45
C PRO A 186 6.76 17.60 14.56
N ASP A 187 7.29 18.83 14.59
CA ASP A 187 6.47 20.06 14.59
C ASP A 187 5.51 20.14 13.38
N ARG A 188 5.91 19.52 12.25
CA ARG A 188 5.08 19.37 11.05
C ARG A 188 3.72 18.71 11.35
N ASP A 189 3.68 17.79 12.31
CA ASP A 189 2.48 17.02 12.63
C ASP A 189 1.35 17.92 13.12
N LEU A 190 1.66 19.01 13.83
CA LEU A 190 0.68 20.01 14.23
C LEU A 190 -0.02 20.64 13.02
N THR A 191 0.70 20.85 11.92
CA THR A 191 0.12 21.40 10.69
C THR A 191 -0.80 20.40 10.01
N VAL A 192 -0.38 19.12 9.95
CA VAL A 192 -1.20 18.05 9.36
C VAL A 192 -2.47 17.84 10.19
N LEU A 193 -2.34 17.69 11.51
CA LEU A 193 -3.46 17.48 12.42
C LEU A 193 -4.45 18.65 12.40
N ALA A 194 -3.97 19.88 12.31
CA ALA A 194 -4.84 21.06 12.17
C ALA A 194 -5.62 21.12 10.86
N ALA A 195 -5.15 20.42 9.81
CA ALA A 195 -5.81 20.38 8.50
C ALA A 195 -6.85 19.24 8.37
N ILE A 196 -6.86 18.27 9.29
CA ILE A 196 -7.82 17.16 9.28
C ILE A 196 -9.21 17.65 9.66
N THR A 197 -10.19 17.37 8.80
CA THR A 197 -11.60 17.76 9.00
C THR A 197 -12.38 16.76 9.86
N SER A 198 -11.89 15.52 9.96
CA SER A 198 -12.50 14.44 10.74
C SER A 198 -11.47 13.87 11.70
N SER A 199 -11.42 14.40 12.91
CA SER A 199 -10.40 14.06 13.90
C SER A 199 -10.46 12.58 14.30
N VAL A 200 -9.30 11.94 14.38
CA VAL A 200 -9.15 10.58 14.88
C VAL A 200 -9.08 10.63 16.41
N THR A 201 -10.08 10.05 17.08
CA THR A 201 -10.12 9.97 18.56
C THR A 201 -9.72 8.60 19.07
N ILE A 202 -9.82 7.57 18.23
CA ILE A 202 -9.45 6.18 18.53
C ILE A 202 -8.65 5.65 17.33
N PRO A 203 -7.36 5.31 17.50
CA PRO A 203 -6.60 4.60 16.48
C PRO A 203 -7.21 3.24 16.15
N GLY A 204 -6.99 2.74 14.93
CA GLY A 204 -7.62 1.50 14.44
C GLY A 204 -8.59 1.75 13.30
N ASN A 205 -9.17 0.69 12.75
CA ASN A 205 -10.15 0.76 11.66
C ASN A 205 -9.70 1.58 10.43
N ALA A 206 -8.40 1.60 10.16
CA ALA A 206 -7.82 2.43 9.11
C ALA A 206 -8.04 3.93 9.32
N ASN A 207 -8.14 4.42 10.55
CA ASN A 207 -8.19 5.86 10.89
C ASN A 207 -6.83 6.54 10.63
N LEU A 208 -6.35 6.44 9.40
CA LEU A 208 -5.05 6.90 8.94
C LEU A 208 -5.07 8.43 8.79
N ILE A 209 -4.05 9.07 9.36
CA ILE A 209 -3.70 10.45 9.04
C ILE A 209 -2.43 10.39 8.21
N VAL A 210 -2.53 10.80 6.95
CA VAL A 210 -1.43 10.84 5.99
C VAL A 210 -1.03 12.30 5.79
N ASP A 211 0.26 12.62 5.89
CA ASP A 211 0.76 13.95 5.53
C ASP A 211 0.39 14.24 4.08
N THR A 212 -0.28 15.37 3.85
CA THR A 212 -0.81 15.70 2.54
C THR A 212 0.28 15.99 1.51
N ALA A 213 1.46 16.41 1.96
CA ALA A 213 2.65 16.56 1.12
C ALA A 213 3.65 15.42 1.38
N ASP A 214 4.63 15.22 0.49
CA ASP A 214 5.66 14.19 0.62
C ASP A 214 6.71 14.55 1.69
N TYR A 215 6.28 14.56 2.95
CA TYR A 215 7.12 14.58 4.14
C TYR A 215 7.22 13.15 4.68
N ARG A 216 8.36 12.54 4.41
CA ARG A 216 8.63 11.16 4.80
C ARG A 216 9.08 11.12 6.25
N ARG A 217 8.92 9.97 6.89
CA ARG A 217 9.17 9.84 8.33
C ARG A 217 9.54 8.42 8.70
N GLY A 218 10.34 8.29 9.73
CA GLY A 218 10.86 7.01 10.17
C GLY A 218 11.57 7.12 11.51
N PRO A 219 12.14 6.01 12.01
CA PRO A 219 12.78 5.98 13.31
C PRO A 219 14.16 6.66 13.36
N PHE A 220 14.79 6.91 12.20
CA PHE A 220 16.18 7.35 12.09
C PHE A 220 16.32 8.81 11.64
N ASP A 221 17.34 9.48 12.16
CA ASP A 221 17.75 10.81 11.71
C ASP A 221 18.68 10.67 10.49
N VAL A 222 18.09 10.57 9.31
CA VAL A 222 18.83 10.30 8.07
C VAL A 222 19.85 11.39 7.73
N VAL A 223 19.60 12.63 8.16
CA VAL A 223 20.51 13.76 7.92
C VAL A 223 21.70 13.67 8.86
N ALA A 224 21.48 13.38 10.14
CA ALA A 224 22.56 13.16 11.09
C ALA A 224 23.40 11.93 10.70
N ASP A 225 22.75 10.85 10.23
CA ASP A 225 23.41 9.58 9.89
C ASP A 225 24.20 9.66 8.57
N ASN A 226 23.71 10.40 7.58
CA ASN A 226 24.31 10.44 6.23
C ASN A 226 24.96 11.79 5.86
N SER A 227 24.89 12.80 6.74
CA SER A 227 25.29 14.20 6.46
C SER A 227 24.52 14.88 5.31
N LEU A 228 23.45 14.26 4.82
CA LEU A 228 22.52 14.76 3.82
C LEU A 228 21.19 13.99 3.94
N ASP A 229 20.10 14.53 3.39
CA ASP A 229 18.88 13.74 3.18
C ASP A 229 18.92 13.07 1.78
N PRO A 230 19.00 11.73 1.68
CA PRO A 230 18.97 11.06 0.38
C PRO A 230 17.60 11.14 -0.31
N HIS A 231 16.51 11.45 0.40
CA HIS A 231 15.18 11.58 -0.20
C HIS A 231 14.95 12.97 -0.80
N ASN A 232 15.64 14.01 -0.30
CA ASN A 232 15.55 15.38 -0.80
C ASN A 232 16.92 15.88 -1.33
N PRO A 233 17.06 16.20 -2.64
CA PRO A 233 16.02 16.23 -3.67
C PRO A 233 15.94 14.93 -4.50
N PHE A 234 16.77 13.93 -4.22
CA PHE A 234 16.98 12.80 -5.15
C PHE A 234 15.73 11.93 -5.37
N ALA A 235 14.82 11.87 -4.39
CA ALA A 235 13.54 11.19 -4.50
C ALA A 235 12.35 12.15 -4.39
N ALA A 236 12.56 13.45 -4.65
CA ALA A 236 11.57 14.52 -4.65
C ALA A 236 10.77 14.76 -3.35
N ALA A 237 11.14 14.10 -2.25
CA ALA A 237 10.57 14.37 -0.94
C ALA A 237 10.87 15.82 -0.51
N GLN A 238 9.92 16.42 0.22
CA GLN A 238 10.12 17.75 0.79
C GLN A 238 11.08 17.70 1.98
N ASP A 239 10.98 16.65 2.80
CA ASP A 239 11.85 16.42 3.96
C ASP A 239 11.70 14.98 4.48
N THR A 240 12.64 14.56 5.34
CA THR A 240 12.56 13.31 6.10
C THR A 240 12.64 13.58 7.60
N LEU A 241 11.60 13.17 8.34
CA LEU A 241 11.41 13.51 9.74
C LEU A 241 11.62 12.30 10.66
N VAL A 242 12.26 12.50 11.82
CA VAL A 242 12.30 11.48 12.88
C VAL A 242 10.94 11.39 13.56
N SER A 243 10.37 10.19 13.64
CA SER A 243 9.02 9.98 14.17
C SER A 243 9.01 8.89 15.24
N PRO A 244 8.67 9.21 16.50
CA PRO A 244 8.42 8.21 17.55
C PRO A 244 7.29 7.25 17.19
N TYR A 245 6.29 7.72 16.45
CA TYR A 245 5.18 6.89 15.97
C TYR A 245 5.66 5.71 15.11
N HIS A 246 6.73 5.89 14.34
CA HIS A 246 7.36 4.83 13.54
C HIS A 246 8.18 3.82 14.38
N GLN A 247 8.25 4.02 15.69
CA GLN A 247 8.84 3.10 16.66
C GLN A 247 7.78 2.47 17.58
N ASP A 248 6.52 2.86 17.42
CA ASP A 248 5.41 2.39 18.25
C ASP A 248 4.51 1.40 17.49
N SER A 249 4.08 0.35 18.21
CA SER A 249 3.04 -0.58 17.76
C SER A 249 1.71 0.08 17.39
N ALA A 250 1.42 1.28 17.92
CA ALA A 250 0.23 2.05 17.59
C ALA A 250 0.11 2.35 16.09
N LEU A 251 1.24 2.49 15.37
CA LEU A 251 1.25 2.61 13.92
C LEU A 251 0.65 1.38 13.26
N CYS A 252 1.08 0.18 13.65
CA CYS A 252 0.50 -1.07 13.17
C CYS A 252 -0.97 -1.21 13.59
N GLY A 253 -1.31 -0.73 14.78
CA GLY A 253 -2.67 -0.68 15.31
C GLY A 253 -3.64 0.06 14.41
N SER A 254 -3.18 1.08 13.66
CA SER A 254 -4.04 1.80 12.70
C SER A 254 -4.73 0.90 11.68
N CYS A 255 -4.11 -0.22 11.30
CA CYS A 255 -4.69 -1.19 10.37
C CYS A 255 -5.07 -2.52 11.05
N HIS A 256 -4.42 -2.87 12.16
CA HIS A 256 -4.56 -4.18 12.81
C HIS A 256 -5.38 -4.18 14.10
N ASP A 257 -5.80 -3.01 14.59
CA ASP A 257 -6.84 -2.89 15.61
C ASP A 257 -8.19 -2.65 14.91
N ILE A 258 -8.99 -3.71 14.78
CA ILE A 258 -10.15 -3.75 13.89
C ILE A 258 -11.41 -4.06 14.69
N SER A 259 -12.40 -3.18 14.55
CA SER A 259 -13.76 -3.34 15.03
C SER A 259 -14.74 -3.23 13.86
N ASN A 260 -15.82 -4.00 13.89
CA ASN A 260 -16.85 -3.91 12.85
C ASN A 260 -17.53 -2.52 12.92
N PRO A 261 -17.47 -1.70 11.85
CA PRO A 261 -18.01 -0.33 11.88
C PRO A 261 -19.53 -0.27 11.98
N LEU A 262 -20.22 -1.38 11.69
CA LEU A 262 -21.67 -1.49 11.82
C LEU A 262 -22.12 -1.95 13.21
N LEU A 263 -21.21 -2.33 14.10
CA LEU A 263 -21.57 -2.90 15.39
C LEU A 263 -21.09 -2.03 16.55
N THR A 264 -21.95 -1.88 17.55
CA THR A 264 -21.62 -1.24 18.82
C THR A 264 -21.78 -2.23 19.96
N TRP A 265 -20.89 -2.15 20.96
CA TRP A 265 -21.03 -2.94 22.18
C TRP A 265 -22.18 -2.43 23.04
N ASP A 266 -23.14 -3.29 23.36
CA ASP A 266 -24.25 -3.01 24.28
C ASP A 266 -23.99 -3.67 25.64
N GLU A 267 -23.62 -2.86 26.63
CA GLU A 267 -23.32 -3.30 28.00
C GLU A 267 -24.46 -4.10 28.66
N PRO A 268 -25.75 -3.67 28.59
CA PRO A 268 -26.86 -4.44 29.14
C PRO A 268 -26.99 -5.87 28.60
N SER A 269 -26.82 -6.06 27.29
CA SER A 269 -26.90 -7.39 26.66
C SER A 269 -25.58 -8.15 26.65
N GLN A 270 -24.46 -7.50 26.98
CA GLN A 270 -23.10 -8.04 26.83
C GLN A 270 -22.85 -8.58 25.42
N SER A 271 -23.34 -7.87 24.40
CA SER A 271 -23.25 -8.30 23.01
C SER A 271 -23.07 -7.11 22.05
N TYR A 272 -22.55 -7.40 20.86
CA TYR A 272 -22.49 -6.44 19.77
C TYR A 272 -23.84 -6.38 19.03
N VAL A 273 -24.34 -5.17 18.83
CA VAL A 273 -25.61 -4.89 18.15
C VAL A 273 -25.38 -3.92 16.99
N LEU A 274 -26.23 -4.00 15.96
CA LEU A 274 -26.31 -3.02 14.87
C LEU A 274 -26.82 -1.66 15.38
#